data_AF-A0A7Y5H0L2-F1
#
_entry.id   AF-A0A7Y5H0L2-F1
#
_cell.length_a   1.000
_cell.length_b   1.000
_cell.length_c   1.000
_cell.angle_alpha   90.00
_cell.angle_beta   90.00
_cell.angle_gamma   90.00
#
_symmetry.space_group_name_H-M   'P 1'
#
loop_
_entity.id
_entity.type
_entity.pdbx_description
1 polymer ?
#
loop_
_entity_poly.entity_id
_entity_poly.type
_entity_poly.pdbx_seq_one_letter_code
_entity_poly.pdbx_strand_id
1 'polypeptide(L)'
;MSHHLPFVIKIRIVAFTFVASLISCGDNAASSDATNNPHPQDIKVGGDVVATDTNIDATTDQTTLSGDSANTVDSTADMGSTGDTTSVQHPVLKPFPDVPQCAPACESPGDCTKEAAGPGAFGPEEWGCINGGCVYTGCGSDESCKESLGKNLSIICNTKISPPSCDFLCEGNDNCGFSSDPDGGALGDDNYVCEEQTCHYNGCKSDEECSISYLSFPQNYHCQPFEGAPPRCVPTCTTAEDCYLADPPGGAYGLDNWECQQGACRWLGCFSDEECDISTPGTSKRVCLSPQ
;
A
#
# COMPACT_ATOMS: atom_id res chain seq x y z
N MET A 1 -39.50 -34.64 18.42
CA MET A 1 -39.45 -33.72 17.26
C MET A 1 -38.50 -32.58 17.61
N SER A 2 -37.26 -32.67 17.16
CA SER A 2 -36.29 -31.58 17.16
C SER A 2 -35.37 -31.83 15.98
N HIS A 3 -35.52 -31.00 14.96
CA HIS A 3 -34.66 -31.01 13.78
C HIS A 3 -33.56 -29.98 14.01
N HIS A 4 -32.35 -30.46 14.29
CA HIS A 4 -31.15 -29.66 14.18
C HIS A 4 -30.76 -29.58 12.70
N LEU A 5 -30.83 -28.38 12.13
CA LEU A 5 -30.23 -28.07 10.84
C LEU A 5 -28.76 -27.65 11.06
N PRO A 6 -27.80 -28.14 10.26
CA PRO A 6 -26.41 -27.70 10.35
C PRO A 6 -26.26 -26.28 9.81
N PHE A 7 -25.66 -25.42 10.63
CA PHE A 7 -25.19 -24.09 10.26
C PHE A 7 -24.00 -24.25 9.29
N VAL A 8 -24.20 -23.94 8.01
CA VAL A 8 -23.13 -23.89 7.02
C VAL A 8 -22.61 -22.46 6.95
N ILE A 9 -21.49 -22.19 7.61
CA ILE A 9 -20.75 -20.93 7.45
C ILE A 9 -20.05 -20.99 6.09
N LYS A 10 -20.61 -20.29 5.10
CA LYS A 10 -19.94 -20.03 3.83
C LYS A 10 -18.92 -18.91 4.04
N ILE A 11 -17.68 -19.28 4.34
CA ILE A 11 -16.54 -18.36 4.24
C ILE A 11 -16.32 -18.08 2.74
N ARG A 12 -16.75 -16.90 2.29
CA ARG A 12 -16.33 -16.38 0.98
C ARG A 12 -14.95 -15.79 1.16
N ILE A 13 -13.92 -16.56 0.78
CA ILE A 13 -12.59 -16.01 0.53
C ILE A 13 -12.72 -15.20 -0.76
N VAL A 14 -12.96 -13.89 -0.63
CA VAL A 14 -12.80 -12.95 -1.73
C VAL A 14 -11.30 -12.65 -1.76
N ALA A 15 -10.59 -13.26 -2.71
CA ALA A 15 -9.23 -12.85 -3.03
C ALA A 15 -9.32 -11.43 -3.62
N PHE A 16 -9.18 -10.43 -2.77
CA PHE A 16 -8.95 -9.06 -3.18
C PHE A 16 -7.51 -8.96 -3.66
N THR A 17 -7.31 -9.05 -4.97
CA THR A 17 -6.10 -8.51 -5.59
C THR A 17 -6.17 -7.00 -5.43
N PHE A 18 -5.51 -6.49 -4.39
CA PHE A 18 -5.34 -5.06 -4.16
C PHE A 18 -4.57 -4.49 -5.36
N VAL A 19 -5.26 -3.67 -6.17
CA VAL A 19 -4.59 -2.63 -6.95
C VAL A 19 -4.45 -1.46 -5.98
N ALA A 20 -3.46 -1.54 -5.10
CA ALA A 20 -2.93 -0.34 -4.50
C ALA A 20 -2.31 0.44 -5.64
N SER A 21 -2.88 1.58 -6.02
CA SER A 21 -2.23 2.56 -6.89
C SER A 21 -1.10 3.25 -6.14
N LEU A 22 -0.11 2.47 -5.71
CA LEU A 22 1.27 2.78 -6.09
C LEU A 22 1.37 2.27 -7.52
N ILE A 23 1.80 3.11 -8.46
CA ILE A 23 2.08 2.69 -9.84
C ILE A 23 3.24 1.67 -9.76
N SER A 24 2.91 0.41 -9.49
CA SER A 24 3.76 -0.75 -9.67
C SER A 24 3.56 -1.18 -11.10
N CYS A 25 4.46 -0.76 -11.99
CA CYS A 25 4.56 -1.26 -13.36
C CYS A 25 4.78 -2.79 -13.31
N GLY A 26 3.69 -3.55 -13.47
CA GLY A 26 3.73 -4.99 -13.64
C GLY A 26 3.75 -5.33 -15.12
N ASP A 27 4.90 -5.80 -15.60
CA ASP A 27 5.10 -6.30 -16.96
C ASP A 27 4.15 -7.45 -17.29
N ASN A 28 3.30 -7.26 -18.30
CA ASN A 28 2.69 -8.35 -19.06
C ASN A 28 3.32 -8.41 -20.46
N ALA A 29 4.56 -8.87 -20.53
CA ALA A 29 5.17 -9.25 -21.80
C ALA A 29 4.71 -10.67 -22.19
N ALA A 30 3.64 -10.74 -22.99
CA ALA A 30 3.36 -11.93 -23.79
C ALA A 30 4.48 -12.09 -24.84
N SER A 31 5.41 -13.01 -24.59
CA SER A 31 6.42 -13.42 -25.58
C SER A 31 5.78 -14.39 -26.58
N SER A 32 5.56 -13.90 -27.79
CA SER A 32 5.37 -14.72 -28.99
C SER A 32 6.69 -14.77 -29.79
N ASP A 33 7.00 -15.96 -30.29
CA ASP A 33 8.07 -16.35 -31.22
C ASP A 33 9.50 -16.48 -30.69
N ALA A 34 10.01 -17.71 -30.68
CA ALA A 34 10.88 -18.21 -31.77
C ALA A 34 11.34 -19.67 -31.54
N THR A 35 10.93 -20.53 -32.49
CA THR A 35 11.73 -21.57 -33.17
C THR A 35 12.80 -22.38 -32.44
N ASN A 36 12.52 -23.68 -32.33
CA ASN A 36 13.40 -24.87 -32.51
C ASN A 36 14.88 -24.63 -32.84
N ASN A 37 15.79 -25.17 -32.00
CA ASN A 37 16.80 -26.25 -32.25
C ASN A 37 17.96 -26.16 -31.22
N PRO A 38 18.92 -27.11 -31.10
CA PRO A 38 18.85 -28.54 -30.81
C PRO A 38 19.44 -28.92 -29.43
N HIS A 39 19.17 -30.18 -29.05
CA HIS A 39 19.83 -31.01 -28.04
C HIS A 39 21.38 -30.88 -27.96
N PRO A 40 21.97 -31.13 -26.76
CA PRO A 40 22.96 -32.21 -26.70
C PRO A 40 22.90 -33.10 -25.42
N GLN A 41 22.88 -34.40 -25.68
CA GLN A 41 23.66 -35.50 -25.08
C GLN A 41 24.04 -35.49 -23.58
N ASP A 42 23.50 -36.50 -22.88
CA ASP A 42 24.20 -37.48 -22.02
C ASP A 42 25.50 -37.09 -21.30
N ILE A 43 25.44 -36.97 -19.97
CA ILE A 43 26.56 -37.33 -19.09
C ILE A 43 26.05 -38.18 -17.92
N LYS A 44 26.73 -39.32 -17.75
CA LYS A 44 26.45 -40.41 -16.82
C LYS A 44 26.79 -40.10 -15.36
N VAL A 45 26.04 -40.81 -14.53
CA VAL A 45 26.14 -41.07 -13.09
C VAL A 45 27.51 -41.66 -12.66
N GLY A 46 27.96 -41.20 -11.49
CA GLY A 46 28.94 -41.80 -10.57
C GLY A 46 29.30 -40.72 -9.56
N GLY A 47 29.13 -40.83 -8.25
CA GLY A 47 29.07 -41.95 -7.33
C GLY A 47 29.90 -41.48 -6.12
N ASP A 48 29.29 -41.33 -4.95
CA ASP A 48 29.86 -41.73 -3.66
C ASP A 48 28.96 -41.25 -2.51
N VAL A 49 28.52 -42.24 -1.73
CA VAL A 49 27.78 -42.09 -0.49
C VAL A 49 28.80 -42.20 0.63
N VAL A 50 29.04 -41.11 1.36
CA VAL A 50 29.71 -41.16 2.65
C VAL A 50 28.66 -40.92 3.74
N ALA A 51 28.32 -42.01 4.42
CA ALA A 51 27.60 -41.99 5.67
C ALA A 51 28.47 -41.38 6.76
N THR A 52 27.91 -40.49 7.57
CA THR A 52 28.33 -40.35 8.97
C THR A 52 27.12 -40.43 9.87
N ASP A 53 27.28 -41.36 10.80
CA ASP A 53 26.40 -41.86 11.83
C ASP A 53 26.43 -40.89 13.01
N THR A 54 25.28 -40.58 13.62
CA THR A 54 25.25 -40.08 15.00
C THR A 54 23.96 -40.52 15.67
N ASN A 55 24.06 -41.70 16.30
CA ASN A 55 23.25 -42.11 17.44
C ASN A 55 23.23 -41.04 18.54
N ILE A 56 22.04 -40.62 18.97
CA ILE A 56 21.75 -40.34 20.39
C ILE A 56 20.43 -41.00 20.74
N ASP A 57 20.53 -41.94 21.67
CA ASP A 57 19.47 -42.76 22.25
C ASP A 57 18.80 -42.03 23.44
N ALA A 58 17.65 -42.57 23.79
CA ALA A 58 16.54 -42.10 24.61
C ALA A 58 16.83 -41.57 26.03
N THR A 59 15.86 -40.82 26.57
CA THR A 59 15.21 -41.22 27.84
C THR A 59 13.83 -40.58 28.00
N THR A 60 12.90 -41.44 28.39
CA THR A 60 11.52 -41.20 28.82
C THR A 60 11.50 -40.62 30.22
N ASP A 61 10.58 -39.68 30.53
CA ASP A 61 9.85 -39.79 31.79
C ASP A 61 8.48 -39.11 31.76
N GLN A 62 7.46 -39.90 32.14
CA GLN A 62 6.11 -39.46 32.45
C GLN A 62 6.05 -39.16 33.94
N THR A 63 5.47 -38.04 34.35
CA THR A 63 4.85 -37.94 35.67
C THR A 63 3.54 -37.16 35.59
N THR A 64 2.44 -37.92 35.69
CA THR A 64 1.13 -37.46 36.14
C THR A 64 1.20 -37.06 37.61
N LEU A 65 0.70 -35.88 37.97
CA LEU A 65 0.15 -35.64 39.31
C LEU A 65 -1.12 -34.79 39.20
N SER A 66 -2.22 -35.46 39.53
CA SER A 66 -3.52 -34.91 39.89
C SER A 66 -3.47 -34.26 41.28
N GLY A 67 -4.21 -33.19 41.49
CA GLY A 67 -4.35 -32.54 42.79
C GLY A 67 -5.19 -31.27 42.76
N ASP A 68 -6.50 -31.44 42.88
CA ASP A 68 -7.46 -30.38 43.19
C ASP A 68 -7.05 -29.54 44.40
N SER A 69 -7.28 -28.23 44.34
CA SER A 69 -7.78 -27.44 45.47
C SER A 69 -8.30 -26.09 45.00
N ALA A 70 -9.59 -25.87 45.29
CA ALA A 70 -10.31 -24.63 45.12
C ALA A 70 -9.57 -23.45 45.77
N ASN A 71 -9.46 -22.34 45.04
CA ASN A 71 -9.31 -21.03 45.66
C ASN A 71 -10.08 -19.99 44.84
N THR A 72 -11.28 -19.69 45.31
CA THR A 72 -12.06 -18.50 44.92
C THR A 72 -11.36 -17.28 45.51
N VAL A 73 -10.57 -16.59 44.69
CA VAL A 73 -10.08 -15.24 45.01
C VAL A 73 -10.66 -14.29 43.99
N ASP A 74 -11.70 -13.59 44.45
CA ASP A 74 -12.20 -12.33 43.94
C ASP A 74 -11.03 -11.43 43.53
N SER A 75 -10.87 -11.27 42.21
CA SER A 75 -9.91 -10.35 41.59
C SER A 75 -10.72 -9.37 40.76
N THR A 76 -11.37 -8.43 41.43
CA THR A 76 -11.65 -7.10 40.88
C THR A 76 -10.31 -6.38 40.67
N ALA A 77 -9.51 -6.88 39.72
CA ALA A 77 -8.35 -6.19 39.20
C ALA A 77 -8.87 -5.08 38.29
N ASP A 78 -9.04 -3.93 38.91
CA ASP A 78 -8.95 -2.61 38.30
C ASP A 78 -7.81 -2.60 37.27
N MET A 79 -8.15 -2.75 35.98
CA MET A 79 -7.23 -2.51 34.86
C MET A 79 -7.05 -0.99 34.68
N GLY A 80 -6.62 -0.33 35.75
CA GLY A 80 -6.03 0.99 35.71
C GLY A 80 -4.70 0.91 34.97
N SER A 81 -4.77 0.72 33.66
CA SER A 81 -3.70 1.04 32.73
C SER A 81 -3.52 2.55 32.79
N THR A 82 -2.79 2.99 33.82
CA THR A 82 -2.10 4.28 33.85
C THR A 82 -0.85 4.17 32.98
N GLY A 83 -1.02 3.59 31.79
CA GLY A 83 0.00 3.49 30.77
C GLY A 83 0.47 4.90 30.50
N ASP A 84 1.71 5.13 30.93
CA ASP A 84 2.51 6.31 30.69
C ASP A 84 2.60 6.50 29.17
N THR A 85 1.60 7.18 28.62
CA THR A 85 1.61 7.68 27.25
C THR A 85 2.50 8.90 27.24
N THR A 86 3.81 8.69 27.41
CA THR A 86 4.78 9.56 26.74
C THR A 86 4.61 9.34 25.25
N SER A 87 3.49 9.85 24.70
CA SER A 87 3.27 10.02 23.28
C SER A 87 4.48 10.76 22.78
N VAL A 88 5.32 10.05 22.02
CA VAL A 88 6.44 10.64 21.33
C VAL A 88 5.84 11.73 20.46
N GLN A 89 6.06 12.99 20.84
CA GLN A 89 5.55 14.11 20.06
C GLN A 89 6.37 14.16 18.77
N HIS A 90 5.80 13.64 17.68
CA HIS A 90 6.39 13.81 16.36
C HIS A 90 6.26 15.29 15.97
N PRO A 91 7.36 15.93 15.55
CA PRO A 91 7.30 17.30 15.07
C PRO A 91 6.45 17.37 13.79
N VAL A 92 5.67 18.45 13.63
CA VAL A 92 4.76 18.60 12.47
C VAL A 92 5.56 18.98 11.22
N LEU A 93 5.43 18.19 10.15
CA LEU A 93 6.04 18.49 8.85
C LEU A 93 5.15 19.40 8.02
N LYS A 94 5.73 20.21 7.14
CA LYS A 94 4.94 21.00 6.18
C LYS A 94 4.36 20.08 5.09
N PRO A 95 3.14 20.34 4.60
CA PRO A 95 2.56 19.60 3.50
C PRO A 95 3.38 19.83 2.23
N PHE A 96 3.24 18.93 1.26
CA PHE A 96 4.03 18.89 0.04
C PHE A 96 3.26 19.36 -1.21
N PRO A 97 2.82 20.62 -1.32
CA PRO A 97 2.14 21.05 -2.53
C PRO A 97 3.07 21.14 -3.76
N ASP A 98 4.39 21.21 -3.56
CA ASP A 98 5.32 21.69 -4.61
C ASP A 98 6.47 20.73 -4.97
N VAL A 99 6.29 19.41 -4.78
CA VAL A 99 7.30 18.41 -5.16
C VAL A 99 7.10 17.92 -6.61
N PRO A 100 8.09 18.07 -7.51
CA PRO A 100 7.98 17.57 -8.88
C PRO A 100 7.77 16.07 -8.96
N GLN A 101 6.90 15.62 -9.87
CA GLN A 101 6.54 14.21 -10.02
C GLN A 101 6.78 13.68 -11.43
N CYS A 102 7.18 12.41 -11.51
CA CYS A 102 7.28 11.71 -12.77
C CYS A 102 5.88 11.36 -13.30
N ALA A 103 5.49 12.03 -14.38
CA ALA A 103 4.24 11.76 -15.09
C ALA A 103 4.52 11.14 -16.46
N PRO A 104 3.59 10.34 -17.03
CA PRO A 104 3.67 9.92 -18.42
C PRO A 104 3.79 11.14 -19.34
N ALA A 105 4.68 11.07 -20.33
CA ALA A 105 4.85 12.12 -21.32
C ALA A 105 3.68 12.11 -22.31
N CYS A 106 3.35 13.28 -22.86
CA CYS A 106 2.27 13.42 -23.83
C CYS A 106 2.56 14.53 -24.84
N GLU A 107 1.95 14.39 -26.02
CA GLU A 107 1.80 15.48 -26.99
C GLU A 107 0.34 15.97 -27.04
N SER A 108 -0.60 15.12 -26.61
CA SER A 108 -2.02 15.40 -26.53
C SER A 108 -2.66 14.65 -25.35
N PRO A 109 -3.85 15.07 -24.87
CA PRO A 109 -4.61 14.33 -23.86
C PRO A 109 -4.81 12.83 -24.17
N GLY A 110 -4.94 12.47 -25.45
CA GLY A 110 -5.13 11.08 -25.87
C GLY A 110 -3.91 10.18 -25.66
N ASP A 111 -2.73 10.73 -25.35
CA ASP A 111 -1.56 9.94 -25.00
C ASP A 111 -1.62 9.42 -23.55
N CYS A 112 -2.36 10.11 -22.69
CA CYS A 112 -2.43 9.83 -21.26
C CYS A 112 -3.24 8.59 -20.90
N THR A 113 -4.05 8.08 -21.83
CA THR A 113 -4.91 6.91 -21.60
C THR A 113 -4.40 5.62 -22.20
N LYS A 114 -3.27 5.67 -22.90
CA LYS A 114 -2.63 4.46 -23.43
C LYS A 114 -2.04 3.61 -22.31
N GLU A 115 -1.67 4.23 -21.19
CA GLU A 115 -1.12 3.56 -20.01
C GLU A 115 -2.08 3.56 -18.81
N ALA A 116 -2.93 4.59 -18.68
CA ALA A 116 -3.93 4.65 -17.62
C ALA A 116 -5.08 3.68 -17.93
N ALA A 117 -5.26 2.70 -17.05
CA ALA A 117 -6.15 1.56 -17.22
C ALA A 117 -7.63 1.95 -17.43
N GLY A 118 -8.19 1.51 -18.56
CA GLY A 118 -9.62 1.24 -18.73
C GLY A 118 -10.54 2.44 -19.01
N PRO A 119 -11.78 2.17 -19.46
CA PRO A 119 -12.81 3.21 -19.64
C PRO A 119 -13.27 3.80 -18.29
N GLY A 120 -13.97 4.93 -18.34
CA GLY A 120 -14.58 5.59 -17.19
C GLY A 120 -13.81 6.82 -16.75
N ALA A 121 -13.64 7.03 -15.44
CA ALA A 121 -13.03 8.20 -14.82
C ALA A 121 -11.52 8.38 -15.11
N PHE A 122 -10.91 7.50 -15.89
CA PHE A 122 -9.52 7.61 -16.39
C PHE A 122 -9.47 7.66 -17.92
N GLY A 123 -10.59 8.01 -18.57
CA GLY A 123 -10.73 8.19 -20.01
C GLY A 123 -10.04 9.45 -20.53
N PRO A 124 -9.92 9.61 -21.87
CA PRO A 124 -9.10 10.67 -22.48
C PRO A 124 -9.60 12.09 -22.20
N GLU A 125 -10.85 12.23 -21.78
CA GLU A 125 -11.48 13.48 -21.37
C GLU A 125 -11.13 13.89 -19.92
N GLU A 126 -10.71 12.95 -19.08
CA GLU A 126 -10.25 13.17 -17.70
C GLU A 126 -8.74 13.41 -17.58
N TRP A 127 -8.04 13.59 -18.71
CA TRP A 127 -6.61 13.92 -18.74
C TRP A 127 -6.32 15.18 -19.54
N GLY A 128 -5.34 15.94 -19.07
CA GLY A 128 -4.73 17.06 -19.78
C GLY A 128 -3.27 16.76 -20.11
N CYS A 129 -2.80 17.29 -21.23
CA CYS A 129 -1.37 17.30 -21.53
C CYS A 129 -0.78 18.68 -21.21
N ILE A 130 -0.17 18.81 -20.02
CA ILE A 130 0.31 20.07 -19.48
C ILE A 130 1.84 20.00 -19.37
N ASN A 131 2.53 20.95 -20.01
CA ASN A 131 4.00 20.99 -20.06
C ASN A 131 4.65 19.66 -20.51
N GLY A 132 3.97 18.94 -21.41
CA GLY A 132 4.46 17.68 -21.96
C GLY A 132 4.23 16.46 -21.06
N GLY A 133 3.52 16.59 -19.93
CA GLY A 133 3.15 15.48 -19.07
C GLY A 133 1.65 15.38 -18.80
N CYS A 134 1.22 14.15 -18.52
CA CYS A 134 -0.16 13.80 -18.26
C CYS A 134 -0.60 14.24 -16.87
N VAL A 135 -1.59 15.12 -16.81
CA VAL A 135 -2.19 15.61 -15.57
C VAL A 135 -3.66 15.19 -15.54
N TYR A 136 -4.05 14.53 -14.47
CA TYR A 136 -5.44 14.17 -14.24
C TYR A 136 -6.28 15.43 -14.01
N THR A 137 -7.33 15.63 -14.81
CA THR A 137 -8.22 16.81 -14.72
C THR A 137 -9.45 16.55 -13.87
N GLY A 138 -9.66 15.30 -13.45
CA GLY A 138 -10.72 14.90 -12.56
C GLY A 138 -11.80 14.07 -13.25
N CYS A 139 -12.62 13.39 -12.47
CA CYS A 139 -13.74 12.59 -12.98
C CYS A 139 -14.82 13.48 -13.62
N GLY A 140 -15.49 12.95 -14.65
CA GLY A 140 -16.60 13.64 -15.31
C GLY A 140 -17.99 13.31 -14.74
N SER A 141 -18.17 12.14 -14.12
CA SER A 141 -19.46 11.67 -13.59
C SER A 141 -19.34 10.50 -12.61
N ASP A 142 -20.40 10.26 -11.82
CA ASP A 142 -20.49 9.06 -10.96
C ASP A 142 -20.41 7.78 -11.79
N GLU A 143 -21.01 7.76 -12.98
CA GLU A 143 -20.95 6.64 -13.91
C GLU A 143 -19.51 6.34 -14.33
N SER A 144 -18.72 7.36 -14.66
CA SER A 144 -17.31 7.21 -15.02
C SER A 144 -16.50 6.56 -13.88
N CYS A 145 -16.74 6.98 -12.64
CA CYS A 145 -16.08 6.40 -11.47
C CYS A 145 -16.47 4.93 -11.24
N LYS A 146 -17.75 4.59 -11.37
CA LYS A 146 -18.26 3.21 -11.24
C LYS A 146 -17.73 2.30 -12.34
N GLU A 147 -17.53 2.83 -13.55
CA GLU A 147 -16.93 2.09 -14.66
C GLU A 147 -15.47 1.74 -14.40
N SER A 148 -14.68 2.68 -13.85
CA SER A 148 -13.25 2.47 -13.60
C SER A 148 -12.94 1.64 -12.36
N LEU A 149 -13.66 1.87 -11.25
CA LEU A 149 -13.33 1.25 -9.95
C LEU A 149 -14.23 0.05 -9.62
N GLY A 150 -15.31 -0.15 -10.37
CA GLY A 150 -16.17 -1.32 -10.27
C GLY A 150 -17.61 -0.98 -9.89
N LYS A 151 -18.55 -1.53 -10.64
CA LYS A 151 -20.00 -1.22 -10.56
C LYS A 151 -20.69 -1.58 -9.24
N ASN A 152 -20.05 -2.39 -8.39
CA ASN A 152 -20.60 -2.82 -7.12
C ASN A 152 -20.16 -1.95 -5.93
N LEU A 153 -19.30 -0.98 -6.16
CA LEU A 153 -18.84 -0.05 -5.14
C LEU A 153 -19.74 1.19 -5.16
N SER A 154 -20.08 1.69 -3.98
CA SER A 154 -20.77 2.97 -3.82
C SER A 154 -19.74 4.08 -4.02
N ILE A 155 -19.49 4.47 -5.27
CA ILE A 155 -18.50 5.49 -5.64
C ILE A 155 -19.20 6.63 -6.40
N ILE A 156 -18.81 7.86 -6.11
CA ILE A 156 -19.27 9.07 -6.80
C ILE A 156 -18.10 9.89 -7.31
N CYS A 157 -18.38 10.78 -8.26
CA CYS A 157 -17.46 11.83 -8.65
C CYS A 157 -17.63 13.03 -7.71
N ASN A 158 -16.71 13.20 -6.77
CA ASN A 158 -16.69 14.31 -5.84
C ASN A 158 -16.22 15.60 -6.53
N THR A 159 -17.18 16.34 -7.06
CA THR A 159 -16.96 17.63 -7.72
C THR A 159 -16.71 18.80 -6.76
N LYS A 160 -16.72 18.55 -5.45
CA LYS A 160 -16.45 19.59 -4.43
C LYS A 160 -14.96 19.84 -4.23
N ILE A 161 -14.11 18.91 -4.66
CA ILE A 161 -12.66 19.10 -4.68
C ILE A 161 -12.17 19.43 -6.09
N SER A 162 -10.97 19.99 -6.20
CA SER A 162 -10.37 20.38 -7.47
C SER A 162 -8.97 19.77 -7.60
N PRO A 163 -8.72 18.90 -8.60
CA PRO A 163 -9.69 18.37 -9.57
C PRO A 163 -10.71 17.41 -8.93
N PRO A 164 -11.92 17.22 -9.51
CA PRO A 164 -12.88 16.22 -9.03
C PRO A 164 -12.27 14.81 -8.92
N SER A 165 -12.53 14.08 -7.83
CA SER A 165 -12.02 12.71 -7.64
C SER A 165 -13.14 11.68 -7.50
N CYS A 166 -12.83 10.43 -7.79
CA CYS A 166 -13.72 9.32 -7.42
C CYS A 166 -13.58 9.00 -5.94
N ASP A 167 -14.65 9.22 -5.18
CA ASP A 167 -14.69 9.01 -3.73
C ASP A 167 -15.71 7.94 -3.36
N PHE A 168 -15.46 7.26 -2.24
CA PHE A 168 -16.39 6.30 -1.66
C PHE A 168 -17.54 7.02 -0.97
N LEU A 169 -18.76 6.62 -1.31
CA LEU A 169 -19.97 7.00 -0.58
C LEU A 169 -20.04 6.24 0.74
N CYS A 170 -20.51 6.94 1.75
CA CYS A 170 -20.75 6.37 3.07
C CYS A 170 -22.11 6.78 3.64
N GLU A 171 -22.68 5.88 4.43
CA GLU A 171 -23.86 6.14 5.26
C GLU A 171 -23.47 6.44 6.72
N GLY A 172 -22.25 6.04 7.11
CA GLY A 172 -21.62 6.28 8.41
C GLY A 172 -20.13 5.92 8.36
N ASN A 173 -19.41 6.15 9.46
CA ASN A 173 -17.96 5.92 9.53
C ASN A 173 -17.59 4.45 9.29
N ASP A 174 -18.43 3.52 9.72
CA ASP A 174 -18.25 2.06 9.57
C ASP A 174 -18.29 1.58 8.09
N ASN A 175 -18.50 2.50 7.13
CA ASN A 175 -18.53 2.20 5.70
C ASN A 175 -17.33 2.77 4.94
N CYS A 176 -16.33 3.33 5.65
CA CYS A 176 -15.25 4.06 5.02
C CYS A 176 -13.89 3.38 5.01
N GLY A 177 -13.63 2.44 5.91
CA GLY A 177 -12.38 1.69 5.91
C GLY A 177 -12.31 0.67 4.79
N PHE A 178 -11.09 0.42 4.34
CA PHE A 178 -10.81 -0.57 3.32
C PHE A 178 -10.58 -1.97 3.92
N SER A 179 -10.25 -2.03 5.20
CA SER A 179 -10.12 -3.27 5.95
C SER A 179 -11.34 -3.45 6.85
N SER A 180 -11.95 -4.63 6.79
CA SER A 180 -12.91 -5.08 7.81
C SER A 180 -12.27 -5.37 9.17
N ASP A 181 -10.98 -5.08 9.31
CA ASP A 181 -10.23 -5.28 10.54
C ASP A 181 -10.29 -3.98 11.36
N PRO A 182 -10.97 -3.99 12.52
CA PRO A 182 -11.05 -2.82 13.40
C PRO A 182 -9.70 -2.46 14.03
N ASP A 183 -8.71 -3.37 14.01
CA ASP A 183 -7.32 -3.12 14.37
C ASP A 183 -6.43 -2.93 13.10
N GLY A 184 -7.06 -2.74 11.94
CA GLY A 184 -6.54 -2.91 10.56
C GLY A 184 -5.45 -1.94 10.08
N GLY A 185 -4.73 -1.35 11.03
CA GLY A 185 -3.68 -0.39 10.78
C GLY A 185 -4.22 0.96 10.30
N ALA A 186 -3.34 1.74 9.68
CA ALA A 186 -3.60 3.10 9.23
C ALA A 186 -4.69 3.23 8.14
N LEU A 187 -5.24 2.12 7.62
CA LEU A 187 -6.33 2.09 6.64
C LEU A 187 -7.64 1.49 7.19
N GLY A 188 -7.71 1.28 8.51
CA GLY A 188 -8.90 0.84 9.23
C GLY A 188 -10.03 1.86 9.25
N ASP A 189 -11.26 1.40 9.53
CA ASP A 189 -12.48 2.22 9.57
C ASP A 189 -12.38 3.44 10.49
N ASP A 190 -11.63 3.29 11.58
CA ASP A 190 -11.48 4.30 12.61
C ASP A 190 -10.61 5.49 12.14
N ASN A 191 -9.87 5.33 11.05
CA ASN A 191 -9.05 6.34 10.41
C ASN A 191 -9.78 7.11 9.31
N TYR A 192 -11.10 6.91 9.18
CA TYR A 192 -11.95 7.64 8.27
C TYR A 192 -13.14 8.30 8.98
N VAL A 193 -13.67 9.36 8.38
CA VAL A 193 -14.92 9.98 8.77
C VAL A 193 -15.84 10.11 7.57
N CYS A 194 -17.12 9.80 7.77
CA CYS A 194 -18.16 10.02 6.79
C CYS A 194 -18.68 11.44 6.91
N GLU A 195 -18.23 12.33 6.03
CA GLU A 195 -18.71 13.72 5.97
C GLU A 195 -19.35 13.98 4.61
N GLU A 196 -20.55 14.54 4.63
CA GLU A 196 -21.33 14.84 3.43
C GLU A 196 -21.51 13.64 2.48
N GLN A 197 -21.64 12.44 3.05
CA GLN A 197 -21.73 11.14 2.36
C GLN A 197 -20.45 10.72 1.63
N THR A 198 -19.30 11.31 1.94
CA THR A 198 -17.99 10.92 1.39
C THR A 198 -17.05 10.49 2.50
N CYS A 199 -16.22 9.50 2.22
CA CYS A 199 -15.20 9.03 3.16
C CYS A 199 -13.96 9.92 3.11
N HIS A 200 -13.67 10.60 4.22
CA HIS A 200 -12.47 11.41 4.39
C HIS A 200 -11.47 10.68 5.26
N TYR A 201 -10.24 10.56 4.78
CA TYR A 201 -9.16 9.98 5.56
C TYR A 201 -8.68 10.97 6.63
N ASN A 202 -8.78 10.58 7.90
CA ASN A 202 -8.33 11.36 9.06
C ASN A 202 -6.89 11.08 9.48
N GLY A 203 -6.21 10.19 8.76
CA GLY A 203 -4.82 9.85 9.03
C GLY A 203 -4.66 8.69 9.99
N CYS A 204 -3.44 8.19 10.10
CA CYS A 204 -3.07 7.24 11.16
C CYS A 204 -3.16 7.92 12.54
N LYS A 205 -3.28 7.11 13.60
CA LYS A 205 -3.28 7.58 14.99
C LYS A 205 -2.06 7.13 15.79
N SER A 206 -1.34 6.12 15.30
CA SER A 206 -0.19 5.56 16.00
C SER A 206 0.84 4.92 15.07
N ASP A 207 2.07 4.77 15.56
CA ASP A 207 3.14 4.05 14.87
C ASP A 207 2.82 2.56 14.71
N GLU A 208 2.04 2.00 15.64
CA GLU A 208 1.57 0.62 15.56
C GLU A 208 0.64 0.43 14.35
N GLU A 209 -0.28 1.37 14.13
CA GLU A 209 -1.15 1.33 12.95
C GLU A 209 -0.35 1.35 11.64
N CYS A 210 0.69 2.18 11.58
CA CYS A 210 1.57 2.23 10.43
C CYS A 210 2.40 0.96 10.26
N SER A 211 2.89 0.39 11.36
CA SER A 211 3.63 -0.88 11.33
C SER A 211 2.75 -2.01 10.82
N ILE A 212 1.49 -2.10 11.26
CA ILE A 212 0.50 -3.09 10.80
C ILE A 212 0.20 -2.92 9.31
N SER A 213 -0.04 -1.70 8.83
CA SER A 213 -0.37 -1.46 7.42
C SER A 213 0.77 -1.75 6.45
N TYR A 214 2.02 -1.69 6.91
CA TYR A 214 3.20 -1.81 6.04
C TYR A 214 4.13 -2.97 6.42
N LEU A 215 3.62 -4.02 7.08
CA LEU A 215 4.37 -5.22 7.50
C LEU A 215 5.15 -5.91 6.36
N SER A 216 4.76 -5.71 5.09
CA SER A 216 5.44 -6.28 3.93
C SER A 216 6.70 -5.52 3.52
N PHE A 217 6.94 -4.33 4.08
CA PHE A 217 8.08 -3.49 3.74
C PHE A 217 9.20 -3.69 4.78
N PRO A 218 10.48 -3.71 4.36
CA PRO A 218 11.60 -3.89 5.28
C PRO A 218 11.88 -2.66 6.15
N GLN A 219 11.29 -1.52 5.83
CA GLN A 219 11.44 -0.25 6.55
C GLN A 219 10.41 -0.14 7.67
N ASN A 220 10.78 0.48 8.78
CA ASN A 220 9.81 0.86 9.81
C ASN A 220 9.02 2.09 9.33
N TYR A 221 7.74 2.12 9.65
CA TYR A 221 6.86 3.26 9.37
C TYR A 221 6.35 3.84 10.69
N HIS A 222 6.18 5.15 10.73
CA HIS A 222 5.63 5.85 11.88
C HIS A 222 4.55 6.84 11.46
N CYS A 223 3.69 7.20 12.39
CA CYS A 223 2.57 8.08 12.12
C CYS A 223 3.02 9.54 12.23
N GLN A 224 3.24 10.16 11.08
CA GLN A 224 3.84 11.49 10.99
C GLN A 224 2.76 12.57 10.76
N PRO A 225 2.60 13.54 11.68
CA PRO A 225 1.70 14.68 11.47
C PRO A 225 2.21 15.64 10.40
N PHE A 226 1.27 16.20 9.63
CA PHE A 226 1.53 17.22 8.61
C PHE A 226 0.71 18.48 8.88
N GLU A 227 1.27 19.65 8.61
CA GLU A 227 0.59 20.94 8.79
C GLU A 227 -0.56 21.05 7.78
N GLY A 228 -1.78 21.23 8.26
CA GLY A 228 -2.95 21.34 7.39
C GLY A 228 -3.34 20.06 6.65
N ALA A 229 -2.77 18.90 7.00
CA ALA A 229 -3.14 17.61 6.43
C ALA A 229 -3.22 16.52 7.53
N PRO A 230 -4.04 15.48 7.31
CA PRO A 230 -4.07 14.32 8.19
C PRO A 230 -2.68 13.68 8.36
N PRO A 231 -2.35 13.12 9.54
CA PRO A 231 -1.13 12.33 9.72
C PRO A 231 -1.06 11.17 8.73
N ARG A 232 0.15 10.79 8.32
CA ARG A 232 0.35 9.69 7.36
C ARG A 232 1.48 8.78 7.81
N CYS A 233 1.39 7.52 7.41
CA CYS A 233 2.50 6.60 7.57
C CYS A 233 3.61 6.96 6.61
N VAL A 234 4.78 7.27 7.17
CA VAL A 234 6.00 7.54 6.41
C VAL A 234 7.11 6.63 6.88
N PRO A 235 8.06 6.25 5.99
CA PRO A 235 9.22 5.51 6.42
C PRO A 235 10.06 6.32 7.41
N THR A 236 10.56 5.66 8.45
CA THR A 236 11.49 6.27 9.41
C THR A 236 12.90 6.32 8.85
N CYS A 237 13.70 7.29 9.27
CA CYS A 237 15.10 7.39 8.87
C CYS A 237 15.98 8.00 9.97
N THR A 238 17.28 7.72 9.86
CA THR A 238 18.36 8.45 10.53
C THR A 238 19.14 9.28 9.52
N THR A 239 19.31 8.78 8.29
CA THR A 239 19.94 9.48 7.16
C THR A 239 19.11 9.33 5.88
N ALA A 240 19.44 10.08 4.82
CA ALA A 240 18.72 10.00 3.56
C ALA A 240 18.82 8.60 2.92
N GLU A 241 19.91 7.88 3.19
CA GLU A 241 20.15 6.50 2.73
C GLU A 241 19.11 5.50 3.25
N ASP A 242 18.50 5.76 4.41
CA ASP A 242 17.45 4.90 4.96
C ASP A 242 16.14 5.00 4.16
N CYS A 243 15.96 6.08 3.40
CA CYS A 243 14.75 6.37 2.62
C CYS A 243 14.76 5.75 1.22
N TYR A 244 15.90 5.24 0.79
CA TYR A 244 16.08 4.74 -0.56
C TYR A 244 15.32 3.42 -0.77
N LEU A 245 14.48 3.38 -1.81
CA LEU A 245 13.58 2.26 -2.13
C LEU A 245 14.12 1.31 -3.22
N ALA A 246 15.45 1.25 -3.40
CA ALA A 246 16.11 0.38 -4.40
C ALA A 246 15.83 0.74 -5.89
N ASP A 247 15.94 2.02 -6.24
CA ASP A 247 15.85 2.52 -7.63
C ASP A 247 17.20 2.46 -8.37
N PRO A 248 17.27 2.33 -9.71
CA PRO A 248 18.54 2.39 -10.44
C PRO A 248 19.30 3.70 -10.15
N PRO A 249 20.65 3.69 -10.18
CA PRO A 249 21.43 4.90 -9.97
C PRO A 249 21.03 6.01 -10.97
N GLY A 250 20.66 7.18 -10.43
CA GLY A 250 20.21 8.33 -11.22
C GLY A 250 18.73 8.31 -11.60
N GLY A 251 17.91 7.43 -11.04
CA GLY A 251 16.46 7.48 -11.17
C GLY A 251 15.80 8.45 -10.16
N ALA A 252 14.55 8.82 -10.42
CA ALA A 252 13.74 9.75 -9.60
C ALA A 252 13.42 9.28 -8.18
N TYR A 253 13.64 7.99 -7.88
CA TYR A 253 13.56 7.44 -6.52
C TYR A 253 14.95 7.08 -5.97
N GLY A 254 16.00 7.61 -6.61
CA GLY A 254 17.39 7.54 -6.19
C GLY A 254 17.67 8.34 -4.92
N LEU A 255 18.85 8.12 -4.33
CA LEU A 255 19.25 8.66 -3.03
C LEU A 255 19.16 10.19 -2.95
N ASP A 256 19.49 10.89 -4.03
CA ASP A 256 19.50 12.34 -4.11
C ASP A 256 18.11 12.97 -4.13
N ASN A 257 17.06 12.17 -4.38
CA ASN A 257 15.67 12.61 -4.34
C ASN A 257 15.03 12.42 -2.96
N TRP A 258 15.81 12.11 -1.91
CA TRP A 258 15.31 11.95 -0.55
C TRP A 258 16.10 12.77 0.46
N GLU A 259 15.42 13.24 1.50
CA GLU A 259 16.05 13.74 2.72
C GLU A 259 15.44 13.08 3.95
N CYS A 260 16.25 12.92 5.00
CA CYS A 260 15.75 12.54 6.30
C CYS A 260 15.42 13.78 7.11
N GLN A 261 14.14 14.10 7.23
CA GLN A 261 13.66 15.27 7.94
C GLN A 261 12.97 14.83 9.23
N GLN A 262 13.58 15.16 10.37
CA GLN A 262 13.00 14.90 11.70
C GLN A 262 12.65 13.42 11.97
N GLY A 263 13.46 12.50 11.42
CA GLY A 263 13.25 11.06 11.56
C GLY A 263 12.27 10.46 10.55
N ALA A 264 11.71 11.28 9.65
CA ALA A 264 10.81 10.86 8.59
C ALA A 264 11.45 11.04 7.21
N CYS A 265 11.26 10.05 6.34
CA CYS A 265 11.67 10.13 4.95
C CYS A 265 10.82 11.12 4.18
N ARG A 266 11.49 12.09 3.57
CA ARG A 266 10.87 13.10 2.72
C ARG A 266 11.39 12.97 1.31
N TRP A 267 10.49 12.73 0.37
CA TRP A 267 10.81 12.77 -1.05
C TRP A 267 10.89 14.21 -1.54
N LEU A 268 11.95 14.52 -2.26
CA LEU A 268 12.26 15.83 -2.82
C LEU A 268 11.72 16.01 -4.25
N GLY A 269 11.18 14.94 -4.84
CA GLY A 269 10.70 14.94 -6.22
C GLY A 269 11.79 14.58 -7.20
N CYS A 270 11.42 14.41 -8.46
CA CYS A 270 12.39 14.32 -9.55
C CYS A 270 13.07 15.68 -9.82
N PHE A 271 14.27 15.68 -10.37
CA PHE A 271 14.97 16.88 -10.84
C PHE A 271 15.08 16.96 -12.36
N SER A 272 14.80 15.87 -13.08
CA SER A 272 14.88 15.83 -14.54
C SER A 272 13.97 14.76 -15.16
N ASP A 273 13.64 14.95 -16.45
CA ASP A 273 12.92 13.93 -17.24
C ASP A 273 13.73 12.62 -17.32
N GLU A 274 15.07 12.72 -17.39
CA GLU A 274 15.97 11.56 -17.46
C GLU A 274 15.86 10.68 -16.20
N GLU A 275 15.78 11.28 -15.01
CA GLU A 275 15.52 10.55 -13.76
C GLU A 275 14.20 9.76 -13.83
N CYS A 276 13.17 10.38 -14.39
CA CYS A 276 11.88 9.73 -14.55
C CYS A 276 11.90 8.58 -15.56
N ASP A 277 12.63 8.74 -16.67
CA ASP A 277 12.81 7.68 -17.67
C ASP A 277 13.62 6.50 -17.10
N ILE A 278 14.62 6.77 -16.25
CA ILE A 278 15.45 5.74 -15.60
C ILE A 278 14.65 4.89 -14.60
N SER A 279 13.75 5.50 -13.80
CA SER A 279 12.96 4.77 -12.80
C SER A 279 11.88 3.87 -13.39
N THR A 280 11.49 4.08 -14.65
CA THR A 280 10.48 3.24 -15.32
C THR A 280 10.99 2.74 -16.68
N PRO A 281 12.02 1.88 -16.69
CA PRO A 281 12.61 1.41 -17.94
C PRO A 281 11.63 0.51 -18.70
N GLY A 282 11.35 0.84 -19.96
CA GLY A 282 10.51 0.03 -20.84
C GLY A 282 9.03 0.43 -20.92
N THR A 283 8.61 1.48 -20.19
CA THR A 283 7.29 2.11 -20.37
C THR A 283 7.36 3.27 -21.36
N SER A 284 6.23 3.96 -21.61
CA SER A 284 6.26 5.26 -22.28
C SER A 284 7.22 6.21 -21.57
N LYS A 285 7.74 7.16 -22.35
CA LYS A 285 8.58 8.25 -21.86
C LYS A 285 7.88 8.96 -20.70
N ARG A 286 8.62 9.36 -19.67
CA ARG A 286 8.14 10.17 -18.55
C ARG A 286 8.79 11.55 -18.53
N VAL A 287 8.11 12.49 -17.89
CA VAL A 287 8.59 13.85 -17.69
C VAL A 287 8.49 14.22 -16.22
N CYS A 288 9.42 15.05 -15.77
CA CYS A 288 9.43 15.58 -14.43
C CYS A 288 8.57 16.84 -14.37
N LEU A 289 7.32 16.69 -13.91
CA LEU A 289 6.37 17.79 -13.81
C LEU A 289 6.49 18.50 -12.48
N SER A 290 6.80 19.80 -12.52
CA SER A 290 6.60 20.66 -11.37
C SER A 290 5.10 20.80 -11.05
N PRO A 291 4.72 20.90 -9.76
CA PRO A 291 3.32 21.10 -9.39
C PRO A 291 2.74 22.38 -9.99
N GLN A 292 1.43 22.35 -10.25
CA GLN A 292 0.68 23.41 -10.91
C GLN A 292 -0.12 24.24 -9.90
#